data_AF-A0A964LNZ9-F1
#
_entry.id   AF-A0A964LNZ9-F1
#
_cell.length_a   1.000
_cell.length_b   1.000
_cell.length_c   1.000
_cell.angle_alpha   90.00
_cell.angle_beta   90.00
_cell.angle_gamma   90.00
#
_symmetry.space_group_name_H-M   'P 1'
#
loop_
_entity.id
_entity.type
_entity.pdbx_description
1 polymer ?
#
loop_
_entity_poly.entity_id
_entity_poly.type
_entity_poly.pdbx_seq_one_letter_code
_entity_poly.pdbx_strand_id
1 'polypeptide(L)'
;DVPHSRYNGITRAQFEGAGLGILIESAEAGVHAAVSADQFRHVYFQGHPEYDAISLLKEYKREVLRHFAGERDLPPFPDHYISPEAAAVLNAYLAAAGRAQGAGTPLPTFPEADVVPFLDNTWGDTARTVFDNWLGLVYQLTNLDRRLPFKAGIDPRRPLDGL
;
A
#
# COMPACT_ATOMS: atom_id res chain seq x y z
N ASP A 1 1.62 -10.18 3.28
CA ASP A 1 1.12 -8.88 3.78
C ASP A 1 1.10 -7.87 2.65
N VAL A 2 0.37 -6.75 2.79
CA VAL A 2 0.38 -5.61 1.86
C VAL A 2 0.05 -4.33 2.65
N PRO A 3 0.75 -3.20 2.44
CA PRO A 3 0.48 -2.01 3.23
C PRO A 3 -0.84 -1.36 2.83
N HIS A 4 -1.52 -0.76 3.80
CA HIS A 4 -2.70 0.06 3.60
C HIS A 4 -2.48 1.42 4.29
N SER A 5 -2.66 2.51 3.56
CA SER A 5 -2.58 3.89 4.09
C SER A 5 -3.74 4.70 3.57
N ARG A 6 -4.91 4.60 4.24
CA ARG A 6 -6.14 5.23 3.79
C ARG A 6 -7.11 5.56 4.92
N TYR A 7 -7.92 6.60 4.73
CA TYR A 7 -9.06 6.93 5.59
C TYR A 7 -10.39 6.40 5.06
N ASN A 8 -10.53 6.31 3.73
CA ASN A 8 -11.71 5.74 3.11
C ASN A 8 -11.68 4.22 3.18
N GLY A 9 -12.83 3.58 2.96
CA GLY A 9 -12.94 2.14 2.80
C GLY A 9 -14.15 1.80 1.97
N ILE A 10 -14.03 0.71 1.19
CA ILE A 10 -15.13 0.13 0.42
C ILE A 10 -15.41 -1.25 1.00
N THR A 11 -16.65 -1.48 1.41
CA THR A 11 -17.06 -2.73 2.04
C THR A 11 -17.15 -3.87 1.02
N ARG A 12 -17.03 -5.12 1.48
CA ARG A 12 -17.28 -6.33 0.66
C ARG A 12 -18.62 -6.24 -0.08
N ALA A 13 -19.69 -5.84 0.63
CA ALA A 13 -21.02 -5.71 0.03
C ALA A 13 -21.09 -4.66 -1.09
N GLN A 14 -20.30 -3.58 -1.01
CA GLN A 14 -20.24 -2.59 -2.09
C GLN A 14 -19.49 -3.13 -3.33
N PHE A 15 -18.42 -3.91 -3.13
CA PHE A 15 -17.75 -4.60 -4.25
C PHE A 15 -18.67 -5.62 -4.92
N GLU A 16 -19.31 -6.49 -4.13
CA GLU A 16 -20.25 -7.50 -4.63
C GLU A 16 -21.46 -6.87 -5.30
N GLY A 17 -22.03 -5.81 -4.72
CA GLY A 17 -23.15 -5.06 -5.30
C GLY A 17 -22.79 -4.35 -6.61
N ALA A 18 -21.51 -4.06 -6.84
CA ALA A 18 -20.99 -3.55 -8.11
C ALA A 18 -20.64 -4.67 -9.12
N GLY A 19 -20.86 -5.94 -8.77
CA GLY A 19 -20.53 -7.09 -9.62
C GLY A 19 -19.04 -7.37 -9.75
N LEU A 20 -18.24 -6.97 -8.76
CA LEU A 20 -16.79 -7.19 -8.73
C LEU A 20 -16.46 -8.49 -7.99
N GLY A 21 -15.50 -9.24 -8.52
CA GLY A 21 -14.99 -10.45 -7.88
C GLY A 21 -13.91 -10.10 -6.86
N ILE A 22 -14.11 -10.43 -5.59
CA ILE A 22 -13.11 -10.23 -4.54
C ILE A 22 -12.07 -11.36 -4.62
N LEU A 23 -10.78 -11.00 -4.68
CA LEU A 23 -9.67 -11.94 -4.72
C LEU A 23 -8.97 -12.08 -3.36
N ILE A 24 -8.75 -10.95 -2.68
CA ILE A 24 -7.97 -10.89 -1.45
C ILE A 24 -8.69 -9.96 -0.47
N GLU A 25 -8.88 -10.44 0.76
CA GLU A 25 -9.39 -9.65 1.88
C GLU A 25 -8.71 -10.06 3.18
N SER A 26 -8.76 -9.20 4.18
CA SER A 26 -8.40 -9.53 5.55
C SER A 26 -9.48 -9.08 6.53
N ALA A 27 -9.51 -9.72 7.71
CA ALA A 27 -10.45 -9.39 8.76
C ALA A 27 -10.25 -7.96 9.30
N GLU A 28 -9.02 -7.44 9.22
CA GLU A 28 -8.64 -6.13 9.76
C GLU A 28 -8.72 -5.01 8.71
N ALA A 29 -8.10 -5.20 7.54
CA ALA A 29 -8.03 -4.18 6.50
C ALA A 29 -9.23 -4.23 5.53
N GLY A 30 -10.03 -5.29 5.55
CA GLY A 30 -11.13 -5.51 4.62
C GLY A 30 -10.65 -5.95 3.24
N VAL A 31 -11.41 -5.61 2.19
CA VAL A 31 -11.06 -5.99 0.81
C VAL A 31 -9.74 -5.32 0.42
N HIS A 32 -8.78 -6.13 -0.03
CA HIS A 32 -7.50 -5.66 -0.55
C HIS A 32 -7.50 -5.61 -2.07
N ALA A 33 -7.90 -6.71 -2.73
CA ALA A 33 -7.89 -6.82 -4.19
C ALA A 33 -9.21 -7.37 -4.72
N ALA A 34 -9.71 -6.78 -5.81
CA ALA A 34 -10.88 -7.23 -6.54
C ALA A 34 -10.67 -7.06 -8.05
N VAL A 35 -11.52 -7.72 -8.84
CA VAL A 35 -11.46 -7.70 -10.30
C VAL A 35 -12.83 -7.45 -10.91
N SER A 36 -12.87 -6.98 -12.16
CA SER A 36 -14.10 -6.91 -12.95
C SER A 36 -14.78 -8.27 -13.10
N ALA A 37 -16.04 -8.30 -13.54
CA ALA A 37 -16.80 -9.54 -13.69
C ALA A 37 -16.15 -10.59 -14.62
N ASP A 38 -15.34 -10.15 -15.58
CA ASP A 38 -14.55 -11.02 -16.47
C ASP A 38 -13.19 -11.42 -15.87
N GLN A 39 -12.95 -11.03 -14.62
CA GLN A 39 -11.78 -11.30 -13.78
C GLN A 39 -10.45 -10.73 -14.28
N PHE A 40 -10.44 -9.89 -15.31
CA PHE A 40 -9.20 -9.54 -15.99
C PHE A 40 -9.04 -8.05 -16.36
N ARG A 41 -10.02 -7.44 -17.01
CA ARG A 41 -9.85 -6.09 -17.60
C ARG A 41 -9.55 -5.01 -16.57
N HIS A 42 -10.13 -5.13 -15.37
CA HIS A 42 -9.89 -4.20 -14.29
C HIS A 42 -9.46 -4.98 -13.05
N VAL A 43 -8.33 -4.57 -12.48
CA VAL A 43 -7.84 -5.02 -11.18
C VAL A 43 -7.86 -3.81 -10.26
N TYR A 44 -8.53 -3.95 -9.12
CA TYR A 44 -8.71 -2.90 -8.12
C TYR A 44 -7.91 -3.26 -6.88
N PHE A 45 -7.14 -2.30 -6.37
CA PHE A 45 -6.41 -2.42 -5.10
C PHE A 45 -6.90 -1.35 -4.12
N GLN A 46 -7.10 -1.75 -2.86
CA GLN A 46 -7.38 -0.87 -1.72
C GLN A 46 -6.16 -0.67 -0.81
N GLY A 47 -5.09 -1.41 -1.05
CA GLY A 47 -3.78 -1.24 -0.43
C GLY A 47 -2.73 -0.88 -1.47
N HIS A 48 -1.48 -0.81 -1.03
CA HIS A 48 -0.35 -0.29 -1.80
C HIS A 48 0.74 -1.34 -2.01
N PRO A 49 0.49 -2.42 -2.79
CA PRO A 49 1.51 -3.43 -3.07
C PRO A 49 2.77 -2.87 -3.73
N GLU A 50 2.69 -1.68 -4.35
CA GLU A 50 3.79 -0.98 -4.99
C GLU A 50 4.76 -0.27 -4.03
N TYR A 51 4.40 -0.14 -2.75
CA TYR A 51 5.22 0.59 -1.78
C TYR A 51 6.57 -0.09 -1.55
N ASP A 52 7.62 0.73 -1.48
CA ASP A 52 8.92 0.32 -0.95
C ASP A 52 8.88 0.27 0.59
N ALA A 53 9.83 -0.44 1.21
CA ALA A 53 10.03 -0.60 2.63
C ALA A 53 9.98 0.73 3.39
N ILE A 54 10.49 1.82 2.79
CA ILE A 54 10.59 3.14 3.43
C ILE A 54 9.33 4.02 3.26
N SER A 55 8.35 3.60 2.47
CA SER A 55 7.24 4.47 2.04
C SER A 55 6.40 4.96 3.22
N LEU A 56 5.98 4.04 4.10
CA LEU A 56 5.21 4.39 5.30
C LEU A 56 6.05 5.21 6.29
N LEU A 57 7.37 4.98 6.39
CA LEU A 57 8.24 5.81 7.23
C LEU A 57 8.30 7.26 6.74
N LYS A 58 8.32 7.49 5.42
CA LYS A 58 8.29 8.86 4.85
C LYS A 58 6.97 9.56 5.15
N GLU A 59 5.86 8.84 5.10
CA GLU A 59 4.56 9.37 5.52
C GLU A 59 4.55 9.71 7.02
N TYR A 60 5.01 8.79 7.87
CA TYR A 60 5.10 9.00 9.31
C TYR A 60 5.99 10.20 9.65
N LYS A 61 7.19 10.30 9.05
CA LYS A 61 8.11 11.44 9.18
C LYS A 61 7.42 12.75 8.83
N ARG A 62 6.70 12.81 7.70
CA ARG A 62 5.96 14.01 7.30
C ARG A 62 4.94 14.40 8.36
N GLU A 63 4.15 13.46 8.86
CA GLU A 63 3.11 13.74 9.86
C GLU A 63 3.69 14.15 11.23
N VAL A 64 4.83 13.58 11.63
CA VAL A 64 5.57 13.99 12.84
C VAL A 64 6.10 15.42 12.71
N LEU A 65 6.66 15.79 11.56
CA LEU A 65 7.13 17.16 11.34
C LEU A 65 5.98 18.18 11.35
N ARG A 66 4.83 17.81 10.78
CA ARG A 66 3.60 18.63 10.84
C ARG A 66 3.07 18.79 12.26
N HIS A 67 3.21 17.75 13.09
CA HIS A 67 2.90 17.86 14.51
C HIS A 67 3.76 18.93 15.20
N PHE A 68 5.08 18.90 15.01
CA PHE A 68 5.97 19.91 15.59
C PHE A 68 5.84 21.31 14.94
N ALA A 69 5.18 21.40 13.79
CA ALA A 69 4.75 22.67 13.19
C ALA A 69 3.40 23.18 13.76
N GLY A 70 2.76 22.44 14.67
CA GLY A 70 1.46 22.79 15.25
C GLY A 70 0.27 22.59 14.30
N GLU A 71 0.44 21.83 13.22
CA GLU A 71 -0.61 21.61 12.22
C GLU A 71 -1.54 20.45 12.57
N ARG A 72 -1.10 19.53 13.43
CA ARG A 72 -1.87 18.34 13.82
C ARG A 72 -1.38 17.72 15.12
N ASP A 73 -2.16 16.81 15.66
CA ASP A 73 -1.73 15.91 16.72
C ASP A 73 -0.68 14.90 16.23
N LEU A 74 0.14 14.43 17.17
CA LEU A 74 1.18 13.44 16.92
C LEU A 74 0.52 12.14 16.40
N PRO A 75 0.90 11.64 15.22
CA PRO A 75 0.36 10.38 14.71
C PRO A 75 0.87 9.19 15.53
N PRO A 76 0.08 8.10 15.63
CA PRO A 76 0.60 6.83 16.11
C PRO A 76 1.61 6.23 15.12
N PHE A 77 2.37 5.23 15.56
CA PHE A 77 3.16 4.43 14.63
C PHE A 77 2.24 3.66 13.68
N PRO A 78 2.63 3.45 12.41
CA PRO A 78 1.94 2.53 11.53
C PRO A 78 1.95 1.12 12.10
N ASP A 79 0.79 0.47 12.15
CA ASP A 79 0.62 -0.87 12.70
C ASP A 79 1.42 -1.91 11.91
N HIS A 80 1.98 -2.89 12.60
CA HIS A 80 2.74 -4.01 12.04
C HIS A 80 3.95 -3.62 11.15
N TYR A 81 4.41 -2.37 11.21
CA TYR A 81 5.47 -1.84 10.35
C TYR A 81 6.72 -1.43 11.12
N ILE A 82 6.56 -0.79 12.28
CA ILE A 82 7.68 -0.32 13.11
C ILE A 82 8.08 -1.43 14.09
N SER A 83 9.29 -1.97 13.94
CA SER A 83 9.86 -2.95 14.87
C SER A 83 10.14 -2.32 16.25
N PRO A 84 10.32 -3.11 17.32
CA PRO A 84 10.71 -2.59 18.64
C PRO A 84 12.00 -1.75 18.61
N GLU A 85 12.99 -2.14 17.80
CA GLU A 85 14.26 -1.44 17.64
C GLU A 85 14.05 -0.09 16.94
N ALA A 86 13.29 -0.08 15.84
CA ALA A 86 12.92 1.15 15.15
C ALA A 86 12.12 2.10 16.06
N ALA A 87 11.19 1.55 16.85
CA ALA A 87 10.40 2.30 17.81
C ALA A 87 11.28 2.97 18.88
N ALA A 88 12.33 2.29 19.37
CA ALA A 88 13.26 2.88 20.33
C ALA A 88 13.96 4.13 19.78
N VAL A 89 14.44 4.06 18.53
CA VAL A 89 15.08 5.18 17.83
C VAL A 89 14.08 6.34 17.63
N LEU A 90 12.88 6.04 17.14
CA LEU A 90 11.84 7.05 16.90
C LEU A 90 11.36 7.70 18.19
N ASN A 91 11.18 6.94 19.27
CA ASN A 91 10.80 7.48 20.57
C ASN A 91 11.88 8.41 21.16
N ALA A 92 13.16 8.05 21.00
CA ALA A 92 14.27 8.92 21.41
C ALA A 92 14.26 10.25 20.63
N TYR A 93 13.99 10.19 19.32
CA TYR A 93 13.81 11.38 18.49
C TYR A 93 12.63 12.23 18.95
N LEU A 94 11.45 11.64 19.15
CA LEU A 94 10.24 12.37 19.59
C LEU A 94 10.47 13.09 20.92
N ALA A 95 11.14 12.43 21.86
CA ALA A 95 11.49 13.04 23.14
C ALA A 95 12.46 14.22 22.97
N ALA A 96 13.47 14.10 22.10
CA ALA A 96 14.41 15.17 21.80
C ALA A 96 13.75 16.35 21.08
N ALA A 97 12.90 16.07 20.10
CA ALA A 97 12.13 17.07 19.36
C ALA A 97 11.15 17.82 20.28
N GLY A 98 10.46 17.13 21.19
CA GLY A 98 9.61 17.76 22.20
C GLY A 98 10.36 18.71 23.12
N ARG A 99 11.58 18.34 23.57
CA ARG A 99 12.46 19.24 24.34
C ARG A 99 12.89 20.46 23.53
N ALA A 100 13.27 20.27 22.27
CA ALA A 100 13.68 21.36 21.39
C ALA A 100 12.54 22.37 21.16
N GLN A 101 11.32 21.86 20.90
CA GLN A 101 10.12 22.70 20.76
C GLN A 101 9.84 23.50 22.04
N GLY A 102 9.88 22.85 23.22
CA GLY A 102 9.68 23.53 24.51
C GLY A 102 10.74 24.59 24.83
N ALA A 103 11.96 24.41 24.32
CA ALA A 103 13.06 25.35 24.48
C ALA A 103 13.11 26.43 23.37
N GLY A 104 12.27 26.34 22.33
CA GLY A 104 12.32 27.23 21.17
C GLY A 104 13.57 27.07 20.30
N THR A 105 14.21 25.90 20.33
CA THR A 105 15.40 25.60 19.50
C THR A 105 15.02 24.80 18.25
N PRO A 106 15.87 24.79 17.21
CA PRO A 106 15.63 23.99 16.01
C PRO A 106 15.43 22.50 16.35
N LEU A 107 14.53 21.84 15.61
CA LEU A 107 14.32 20.40 15.75
C LEU A 107 15.59 19.63 15.36
N PRO A 108 15.89 18.50 16.03
CA PRO A 108 16.92 17.60 15.56
C PRO A 108 16.55 17.01 14.19
N THR A 109 17.55 16.57 13.44
CA THR A 109 17.33 15.83 12.19
C THR A 109 16.58 14.54 12.48
N PHE A 110 15.56 14.24 11.67
CA PHE A 110 14.83 12.98 11.76
C PHE A 110 15.77 11.79 11.47
N PRO A 111 15.83 10.75 12.32
CA PRO A 111 16.84 9.69 12.28
C PRO A 111 16.50 8.61 11.23
N GLU A 112 16.24 9.03 9.99
CA GLU A 112 15.81 8.12 8.91
C GLU A 112 16.85 7.02 8.66
N ALA A 113 18.13 7.38 8.58
CA ALA A 113 19.22 6.44 8.34
C ALA A 113 19.39 5.40 9.46
N ASP A 114 19.01 5.75 10.69
CA ASP A 114 19.10 4.85 11.84
C ASP A 114 17.87 3.93 11.94
N VAL A 115 16.74 4.32 11.35
CA VAL A 115 15.49 3.54 11.36
C VAL A 115 15.41 2.58 10.18
N VAL A 116 15.84 2.99 8.99
CA VAL A 116 15.76 2.20 7.75
C VAL A 116 16.31 0.77 7.87
N PRO A 117 17.45 0.50 8.54
CA PRO A 117 17.98 -0.86 8.70
C PRO A 117 17.07 -1.83 9.46
N PHE A 118 16.09 -1.31 10.20
CA PHE A 118 15.13 -2.09 10.98
C PHE A 118 13.78 -2.27 10.27
N LEU A 119 13.61 -1.71 9.07
CA LEU A 119 12.39 -1.88 8.29
C LEU A 119 12.47 -3.17 7.48
N ASP A 120 11.39 -3.95 7.53
CA ASP A 120 11.25 -5.17 6.73
C ASP A 120 10.21 -4.98 5.63
N ASN A 121 10.55 -5.40 4.41
CA ASN A 121 9.61 -5.42 3.29
C ASN A 121 9.05 -6.83 3.13
N THR A 122 8.02 -7.14 3.91
CA THR A 122 7.38 -8.47 3.92
C THR A 122 6.43 -8.70 2.73
N TRP A 123 6.19 -7.69 1.88
CA TRP A 123 5.18 -7.73 0.82
C TRP A 123 5.75 -7.70 -0.60
N GLY A 124 6.98 -7.22 -0.78
CA GLY A 124 7.55 -6.90 -2.09
C GLY A 124 7.56 -8.06 -3.10
N ASP A 125 7.93 -9.27 -2.66
CA ASP A 125 7.97 -10.45 -3.56
C ASP A 125 6.57 -10.90 -3.98
N THR A 126 5.60 -10.82 -3.05
CA THR A 126 4.20 -11.15 -3.36
C THR A 126 3.61 -10.12 -4.31
N ALA A 127 3.87 -8.82 -4.07
CA ALA A 127 3.46 -7.75 -4.95
C ALA A 127 4.02 -7.94 -6.37
N ARG A 128 5.32 -8.21 -6.49
CA ARG A 128 5.97 -8.51 -7.78
C ARG A 128 5.27 -9.65 -8.50
N THR A 129 4.99 -10.74 -7.80
CA THR A 129 4.30 -11.91 -8.38
C THR A 129 2.91 -11.55 -8.93
N VAL A 130 2.15 -10.72 -8.21
CA VAL A 130 0.83 -10.25 -8.68
C VAL A 130 0.96 -9.46 -9.98
N PHE A 131 1.90 -8.52 -10.05
CA PHE A 131 2.12 -7.72 -11.26
C PHE A 131 2.66 -8.56 -12.43
N ASP A 132 3.59 -9.48 -12.18
CA ASP A 132 4.16 -10.37 -13.20
C ASP A 132 3.08 -11.28 -13.80
N ASN A 133 2.21 -11.85 -12.96
CA ASN A 133 1.07 -12.65 -13.41
C ASN A 133 0.11 -11.82 -14.27
N TRP A 134 -0.24 -10.62 -13.82
CA TRP A 134 -1.14 -9.73 -14.56
C TRP A 134 -0.55 -9.32 -15.92
N LEU A 135 0.74 -8.94 -15.96
CA LEU A 135 1.44 -8.62 -17.21
C LEU A 135 1.53 -9.83 -18.15
N GLY A 136 1.76 -11.02 -17.61
CA GLY A 136 1.73 -12.28 -18.35
C GLY A 136 0.37 -12.52 -19.02
N LEU A 137 -0.72 -12.34 -18.26
CA LEU A 137 -2.10 -12.44 -18.79
C LEU A 137 -2.37 -11.37 -19.86
N VAL A 138 -1.92 -10.13 -19.65
CA VAL A 138 -2.01 -9.07 -20.68
C VAL A 138 -1.34 -9.51 -21.97
N TYR A 139 -0.11 -10.00 -21.89
CA TYR A 139 0.63 -10.46 -23.06
C TYR A 139 -0.04 -11.65 -23.76
N GLN A 140 -0.63 -12.58 -23.00
CA GLN A 140 -1.26 -13.78 -23.54
C GLN A 140 -2.62 -13.49 -24.19
N LEU A 141 -3.43 -12.62 -23.60
CA LEU A 141 -4.85 -12.49 -23.93
C LEU A 141 -5.18 -11.25 -24.78
N THR A 142 -4.42 -10.16 -24.65
CA THR A 142 -4.76 -8.89 -25.29
C THR A 142 -4.22 -8.79 -26.71
N ASN A 143 -4.90 -7.98 -27.55
CA ASN A 143 -4.48 -7.78 -28.93
C ASN A 143 -3.29 -6.82 -29.02
N LEU A 144 -2.44 -7.00 -30.03
CA LEU A 144 -1.37 -6.03 -30.35
C LEU A 144 -1.95 -4.74 -30.95
N ASP A 145 -3.05 -4.83 -31.70
CA ASP A 145 -3.79 -3.65 -32.12
C ASP A 145 -4.59 -3.11 -30.94
N ARG A 146 -4.14 -1.99 -30.37
CA ARG A 146 -4.78 -1.31 -29.23
C ARG A 146 -6.25 -0.92 -29.43
N ARG A 147 -6.78 -1.00 -30.65
CA ARG A 147 -8.21 -0.78 -30.95
C ARG A 147 -9.07 -2.00 -30.65
N LEU A 148 -8.44 -3.16 -30.46
CA LEU A 148 -9.10 -4.42 -30.14
C LEU A 148 -8.70 -4.85 -28.71
N PRO A 149 -9.66 -5.24 -27.86
CA PRO A 149 -9.34 -5.58 -26.47
C PRO A 149 -8.60 -6.93 -26.34
N PHE A 150 -8.94 -7.91 -27.18
CA PHE A 150 -8.46 -9.28 -27.06
C PHE A 150 -7.95 -9.86 -28.38
N LYS A 151 -7.11 -10.89 -28.31
CA LYS A 151 -6.73 -11.70 -29.47
C LYS A 151 -7.94 -12.42 -30.05
N ALA A 152 -7.84 -12.82 -31.32
CA ALA A 152 -8.89 -13.60 -31.98
C ALA A 152 -9.14 -14.92 -31.21
N GLY A 153 -10.42 -15.26 -31.02
CA GLY A 153 -10.84 -16.49 -30.34
C GLY A 153 -11.04 -16.39 -28.83
N ILE A 154 -10.69 -15.26 -28.19
CA ILE A 154 -10.94 -15.04 -26.75
C ILE A 154 -12.36 -14.48 -26.55
N ASP A 155 -13.17 -15.09 -25.68
CA ASP A 155 -14.47 -14.53 -25.25
C ASP A 155 -14.22 -13.34 -24.30
N PRO A 156 -14.62 -12.10 -24.67
CA PRO A 156 -14.41 -10.92 -23.83
C PRO A 156 -15.10 -10.95 -22.45
N ARG A 157 -16.08 -11.85 -22.26
CA ARG A 157 -16.78 -12.02 -20.97
C ARG A 157 -16.11 -13.06 -20.08
N ARG A 158 -15.31 -13.95 -20.67
CA ARG A 158 -14.60 -15.03 -19.98
C ARG A 158 -13.20 -15.22 -20.57
N PRO A 159 -12.35 -14.17 -20.52
CA PRO A 159 -11.07 -14.17 -21.23
C PRO A 159 -10.05 -15.17 -20.65
N LEU A 160 -10.30 -15.67 -19.44
CA LEU A 160 -9.42 -16.61 -18.73
C LEU A 160 -9.77 -18.09 -18.95
N ASP A 161 -10.89 -18.42 -19.61
CA ASP A 161 -11.39 -19.81 -19.73
C ASP A 161 -10.46 -20.77 -20.48
N GLY A 162 -9.59 -20.23 -21.34
CA GLY A 162 -8.69 -21.01 -22.20
C GLY A 162 -7.28 -21.17 -21.64
N LEU A 163 -7.05 -20.77 -20.39
CA LEU A 163 -5.77 -20.89 -19.69
C LEU A 163 -5.70 -22.13 -18.80
#